data_AF-A0A7K1FWD6-F1
#
_entry.id   AF-A0A7K1FWD6-F1
#
_cell.length_a   1.000
_cell.length_b   1.000
_cell.length_c   1.000
_cell.angle_alpha   90.00
_cell.angle_beta   90.00
_cell.angle_gamma   90.00
#
_symmetry.space_group_name_H-M   'P 1'
#
loop_
_entity.id
_entity.type
_entity.pdbx_description
1 polymer ?
#
loop_
_entity_poly.entity_id
_entity_poly.type
_entity_poly.pdbx_seq_one_letter_code
_entity_poly.pdbx_strand_id
1 'polypeptide(L)'
;METIEYFKLQAKNLHKDFKTQKPYFDSSLGDKLFEYSPKFFDVDALVTDFEIHENHFTLMNAQHIIAKLVGFEKWTEMLKASPPALELAKLRFDNMHKIRNEEWGYYIMDVENENNVTLDDEDKLDIFKTVFADVDGHQSDGYDYRLAKREKPSIENQKINHMEKKSTVKINTLPLAGKDHKEFIDTANRKFENTLQSIEHAHPELVRKLWNPEQYVEEVIRPDMLPIDRDYALSLVEAFLIHKVIEIANEVDEQGFKLN
;
A
#
# COMPACT_ATOMS: atom_id res chain seq x y z
N MET A 1 13.63 -21.53 -11.52
CA MET A 1 12.36 -21.68 -12.28
C MET A 1 11.18 -22.02 -11.37
N GLU A 2 11.35 -22.90 -10.37
CA GLU A 2 10.27 -23.27 -9.44
C GLU A 2 9.67 -22.09 -8.67
N THR A 3 10.50 -21.10 -8.30
CA THR A 3 10.04 -19.92 -7.54
C THR A 3 9.06 -19.03 -8.31
N ILE A 4 9.28 -18.84 -9.62
CA ILE A 4 8.34 -18.05 -10.45
C ILE A 4 7.01 -18.78 -10.59
N GLU A 5 7.03 -20.11 -10.78
CA GLU A 5 5.79 -20.89 -10.85
C GLU A 5 5.04 -20.89 -9.51
N TYR A 6 5.76 -20.90 -8.39
CA TYR A 6 5.18 -20.68 -7.06
C TYR A 6 4.43 -19.35 -6.98
N PHE A 7 5.05 -18.23 -7.39
CA PHE A 7 4.37 -16.93 -7.35
C PHE A 7 3.22 -16.81 -8.35
N LYS A 8 3.30 -17.46 -9.52
CA LYS A 8 2.17 -17.56 -10.45
C LYS A 8 1.00 -18.30 -9.80
N LEU A 9 1.27 -19.34 -9.02
CA LEU A 9 0.24 -20.03 -8.25
C LEU A 9 -0.37 -19.13 -7.18
N GLN A 10 0.45 -18.36 -6.44
CA GLN A 10 -0.06 -17.42 -5.45
C GLN A 10 -0.94 -16.33 -6.08
N ALA A 11 -0.53 -15.77 -7.22
CA ALA A 11 -1.34 -14.79 -7.95
C ALA A 11 -2.68 -15.38 -8.42
N LYS A 12 -2.68 -16.64 -8.88
CA LYS A 12 -3.92 -17.35 -9.23
C LYS A 12 -4.81 -17.59 -8.00
N ASN A 13 -4.24 -17.88 -6.84
CA ASN A 13 -4.99 -18.07 -5.61
C ASN A 13 -5.62 -16.75 -5.13
N LEU A 14 -4.87 -15.65 -5.13
CA LEU A 14 -5.38 -14.33 -4.81
C LEU A 14 -6.53 -13.92 -5.76
N HIS A 15 -6.33 -14.10 -7.06
CA HIS A 15 -7.37 -13.82 -8.05
C HIS A 15 -8.63 -14.70 -7.86
N LYS A 16 -8.49 -15.94 -7.38
CA LYS A 16 -9.65 -16.78 -7.03
C LYS A 16 -10.40 -16.23 -5.82
N ASP A 17 -9.68 -15.73 -4.82
CA ASP A 17 -10.29 -15.15 -3.63
C ASP A 17 -11.06 -13.86 -3.96
N PHE A 18 -10.48 -12.99 -4.80
CA PHE A 18 -11.18 -11.81 -5.31
C PHE A 18 -12.46 -12.15 -6.09
N LYS A 19 -12.51 -13.29 -6.78
CA LYS A 19 -13.75 -13.73 -7.48
C LYS A 19 -14.89 -14.14 -6.56
N THR A 20 -14.64 -14.23 -5.25
CA THR A 20 -15.70 -14.48 -4.26
C THR A 20 -16.48 -13.22 -3.89
N GLN A 21 -16.07 -12.06 -4.43
CA GLN A 21 -16.70 -10.77 -4.27
C GLN A 21 -18.22 -10.83 -4.39
N LYS A 22 -18.91 -10.25 -3.40
CA LYS A 22 -20.35 -9.98 -3.45
C LYS A 22 -20.60 -8.54 -3.05
N PRO A 23 -21.37 -7.78 -3.84
CA PRO A 23 -21.75 -6.44 -3.45
C PRO A 23 -22.80 -6.49 -2.32
N TYR A 24 -22.65 -5.63 -1.33
CA TYR A 24 -23.68 -5.34 -0.34
C TYR A 24 -23.81 -3.82 -0.17
N PHE A 25 -24.92 -3.37 0.40
CA PHE A 25 -25.14 -1.96 0.69
C PHE A 25 -24.89 -1.70 2.17
N ASP A 26 -23.98 -0.80 2.49
CA ASP A 26 -23.73 -0.35 3.85
C ASP A 26 -24.56 0.90 4.13
N SER A 27 -25.59 0.76 4.96
CA SER A 27 -26.49 1.87 5.31
C SER A 27 -25.83 2.97 6.15
N SER A 28 -24.71 2.68 6.82
CA SER A 28 -24.00 3.66 7.64
C SER A 28 -23.09 4.56 6.79
N LEU A 29 -22.52 4.00 5.72
CA LEU A 29 -21.69 4.72 4.75
C LEU A 29 -22.50 5.25 3.56
N GLY A 30 -23.71 4.73 3.35
CA GLY A 30 -24.57 5.12 2.24
C GLY A 30 -24.05 4.65 0.88
N ASP A 31 -23.18 3.63 0.86
CA ASP A 31 -22.47 3.18 -0.35
C ASP A 31 -22.54 1.66 -0.54
N LYS A 32 -22.27 1.20 -1.76
CA LYS A 32 -22.12 -0.21 -2.10
C LYS A 32 -20.69 -0.65 -1.87
N LEU A 33 -20.51 -1.55 -0.91
CA LEU A 33 -19.23 -2.17 -0.60
C LEU A 33 -19.19 -3.62 -1.10
N PHE A 34 -18.02 -4.23 -0.97
CA PHE A 34 -17.81 -5.62 -1.28
C PHE A 34 -17.52 -6.44 -0.03
N GLU A 35 -18.09 -7.64 0.01
CA GLU A 35 -17.70 -8.69 0.94
C GLU A 35 -17.03 -9.83 0.18
N TYR A 36 -16.10 -10.51 0.84
CA TYR A 36 -15.35 -11.62 0.26
C TYR A 36 -15.52 -12.88 1.11
N SER A 37 -15.34 -14.05 0.49
CA SER A 37 -15.24 -15.35 1.17
C SER A 37 -13.92 -16.03 0.80
N PRO A 38 -12.78 -15.40 1.12
CA PRO A 38 -11.48 -15.84 0.64
C PRO A 38 -10.99 -17.11 1.34
N LYS A 39 -10.10 -17.84 0.67
CA LYS A 39 -9.51 -19.09 1.17
C LYS A 39 -8.01 -18.99 1.43
N PHE A 40 -7.30 -18.13 0.71
CA PHE A 40 -5.84 -18.07 0.69
C PHE A 40 -5.30 -16.76 1.26
N PHE A 41 -5.99 -15.64 1.02
CA PHE A 41 -5.53 -14.31 1.41
C PHE A 41 -6.60 -13.50 2.13
N ASP A 42 -6.19 -12.64 3.05
CA ASP A 42 -7.05 -11.62 3.63
C ASP A 42 -7.25 -10.52 2.59
N VAL A 43 -8.35 -10.63 1.84
CA VAL A 43 -8.63 -9.73 0.72
C VAL A 43 -8.94 -8.32 1.20
N ASP A 44 -9.66 -8.17 2.32
CA ASP A 44 -10.04 -6.86 2.85
C ASP A 44 -8.80 -6.05 3.28
N ALA A 45 -7.85 -6.71 3.94
CA ALA A 45 -6.57 -6.09 4.28
C ALA A 45 -5.78 -5.71 3.01
N LEU A 46 -5.74 -6.59 1.99
CA LEU A 46 -5.04 -6.30 0.74
C LEU A 46 -5.69 -5.14 -0.04
N VAL A 47 -7.02 -5.06 -0.06
CA VAL A 47 -7.72 -3.96 -0.73
C VAL A 47 -7.37 -2.63 -0.09
N THR A 48 -7.35 -2.59 1.24
CA THR A 48 -7.03 -1.38 2.01
C THR A 48 -5.57 -0.97 1.81
N ASP A 49 -4.64 -1.89 2.03
CA ASP A 49 -3.22 -1.57 2.07
C ASP A 49 -2.62 -1.30 0.69
N PHE A 50 -3.19 -1.90 -0.36
CA PHE A 50 -2.72 -1.73 -1.75
C PHE A 50 -3.66 -0.89 -2.62
N GLU A 51 -4.69 -0.28 -2.04
CA GLU A 51 -5.66 0.59 -2.72
C GLU A 51 -6.25 -0.05 -3.98
N ILE A 52 -6.70 -1.30 -3.84
CA ILE A 52 -7.09 -2.12 -4.98
C ILE A 52 -8.43 -1.65 -5.56
N HIS A 53 -8.49 -1.43 -6.88
CA HIS A 53 -9.75 -1.23 -7.59
C HIS A 53 -10.56 -2.52 -7.72
N GLU A 54 -11.44 -2.76 -6.75
CA GLU A 54 -12.22 -3.98 -6.59
C GLU A 54 -13.14 -4.32 -7.78
N ASN A 55 -13.65 -3.31 -8.51
CA ASN A 55 -14.54 -3.50 -9.66
C ASN A 55 -13.85 -4.07 -10.91
N HIS A 56 -12.52 -3.94 -11.03
CA HIS A 56 -11.76 -4.29 -12.23
C HIS A 56 -10.52 -5.13 -11.89
N PHE A 57 -10.65 -6.03 -10.91
CA PHE A 57 -9.53 -6.85 -10.48
C PHE A 57 -9.25 -8.02 -11.44
N THR A 58 -8.10 -7.98 -12.12
CA THR A 58 -7.67 -9.04 -13.05
C THR A 58 -6.56 -9.93 -12.48
N LEU A 59 -6.23 -11.01 -13.18
CA LEU A 59 -5.07 -11.84 -12.83
C LEU A 59 -3.75 -11.06 -12.91
N MET A 60 -3.65 -10.07 -13.80
CA MET A 60 -2.45 -9.24 -13.90
C MET A 60 -2.32 -8.35 -12.66
N ASN A 61 -3.43 -7.78 -12.17
CA ASN A 61 -3.46 -7.03 -10.91
C ASN A 61 -2.97 -7.93 -9.76
N ALA A 62 -3.49 -9.16 -9.66
CA ALA A 62 -3.05 -10.11 -8.64
C ALA A 62 -1.55 -10.41 -8.73
N GLN A 63 -0.99 -10.56 -9.94
CA GLN A 63 0.45 -10.73 -10.13
C GLN A 63 1.25 -9.53 -9.61
N HIS A 64 0.80 -8.30 -9.89
CA HIS A 64 1.45 -7.10 -9.37
C HIS A 64 1.39 -7.00 -7.85
N ILE A 65 0.26 -7.35 -7.24
CA ILE A 65 0.16 -7.40 -5.77
C ILE A 65 1.14 -8.43 -5.18
N ILE A 66 1.24 -9.63 -5.75
CA ILE A 66 2.23 -10.61 -5.30
C ILE A 66 3.67 -10.10 -5.43
N ALA A 67 3.99 -9.36 -6.51
CA ALA A 67 5.31 -8.77 -6.67
C ALA A 67 5.62 -7.74 -5.56
N LYS A 68 4.68 -6.84 -5.27
CA LYS A 68 4.81 -5.86 -4.18
C LYS A 68 4.93 -6.53 -2.81
N LEU A 69 4.15 -7.58 -2.55
CA LEU A 69 4.21 -8.38 -1.32
C LEU A 69 5.55 -9.09 -1.11
N VAL A 70 6.42 -9.19 -2.12
CA VAL A 70 7.76 -9.74 -1.97
C VAL A 70 8.87 -8.73 -2.30
N GLY A 71 8.49 -7.45 -2.36
CA GLY A 71 9.34 -6.27 -2.48
C GLY A 71 9.92 -6.00 -3.87
N PHE A 72 9.18 -6.35 -4.92
CA PHE A 72 9.39 -5.80 -6.25
C PHE A 72 8.28 -4.81 -6.59
N GLU A 73 8.59 -3.77 -7.36
CA GLU A 73 7.57 -2.80 -7.79
C GLU A 73 6.60 -3.42 -8.80
N LYS A 74 7.11 -4.27 -9.69
CA LYS A 74 6.34 -4.85 -10.80
C LYS A 74 6.61 -6.33 -10.99
N TRP A 75 5.57 -7.04 -11.44
CA TRP A 75 5.69 -8.45 -11.82
C TRP A 75 6.75 -8.68 -12.91
N THR A 76 6.83 -7.79 -13.90
CA THR A 76 7.80 -7.88 -15.02
C THR A 76 9.25 -7.69 -14.59
N GLU A 77 9.49 -6.94 -13.52
CA GLU A 77 10.79 -6.79 -12.87
C GLU A 77 11.17 -8.09 -12.16
N MET A 78 10.26 -8.63 -11.35
CA MET A 78 10.46 -9.90 -10.67
C MET A 78 10.77 -11.04 -11.66
N LEU A 79 10.13 -11.09 -12.83
CA LEU A 79 10.42 -12.10 -13.86
C LEU A 79 11.86 -12.07 -14.39
N LYS A 80 12.55 -10.93 -14.26
CA LYS A 80 13.93 -10.72 -14.71
C LYS A 80 14.93 -10.75 -13.55
N ALA A 81 14.47 -10.91 -12.32
CA ALA A 81 15.30 -10.89 -11.13
C ALA A 81 16.28 -12.08 -11.10
N SER A 82 17.39 -11.87 -10.39
CA SER A 82 18.41 -12.89 -10.18
C SER A 82 17.86 -14.08 -9.37
N PRO A 83 18.44 -15.28 -9.50
CA PRO A 83 18.05 -16.41 -8.66
C PRO A 83 18.10 -16.12 -7.14
N PRO A 84 19.15 -15.46 -6.59
CA PRO A 84 19.17 -15.08 -5.18
C PRO A 84 18.04 -14.12 -4.78
N ALA A 85 17.74 -13.11 -5.60
CA ALA A 85 16.63 -12.19 -5.35
C ALA A 85 15.28 -12.91 -5.33
N LEU A 86 15.07 -13.88 -6.23
CA LEU A 86 13.85 -14.69 -6.25
C LEU A 86 13.74 -15.60 -5.01
N GLU A 87 14.86 -16.17 -4.57
CA GLU A 87 14.90 -16.97 -3.34
C GLU A 87 14.59 -16.11 -2.10
N LEU A 88 15.19 -14.93 -2.00
CA LEU A 88 14.92 -13.96 -0.95
C LEU A 88 13.44 -13.57 -0.94
N ALA A 89 12.87 -13.27 -2.12
CA ALA A 89 11.46 -12.95 -2.28
C ALA A 89 10.56 -14.07 -1.75
N LYS A 90 10.91 -15.34 -2.01
CA LYS A 90 10.16 -16.49 -1.49
C LYS A 90 10.27 -16.57 0.03
N LEU A 91 11.47 -16.39 0.59
CA LEU A 91 11.66 -16.41 2.04
C LEU A 91 10.87 -15.29 2.72
N ARG A 92 10.84 -14.09 2.15
CA ARG A 92 10.02 -12.97 2.65
C ARG A 92 8.54 -13.29 2.59
N PHE A 93 8.06 -13.86 1.48
CA PHE A 93 6.67 -14.31 1.37
C PHE A 93 6.32 -15.35 2.44
N ASP A 94 7.21 -16.31 2.67
CA ASP A 94 6.99 -17.38 3.63
C ASP A 94 7.03 -16.88 5.09
N ASN A 95 7.79 -15.81 5.34
CA ASN A 95 8.01 -15.19 6.64
C ASN A 95 7.35 -13.80 6.80
N MET A 96 6.25 -13.51 6.08
CA MET A 96 5.54 -12.21 6.20
C MET A 96 5.15 -11.84 7.65
N HIS A 97 4.90 -12.85 8.49
CA HIS A 97 4.59 -12.67 9.91
C HIS A 97 5.79 -12.21 10.76
N LYS A 98 7.02 -12.24 10.23
CA LYS A 98 8.23 -11.84 10.96
C LYS A 98 8.60 -10.39 10.67
N ILE A 99 8.65 -9.98 9.41
CA ILE A 99 9.12 -8.65 9.00
C ILE A 99 8.36 -8.14 7.78
N ARG A 100 8.00 -6.85 7.79
CA ARG A 100 7.39 -6.19 6.63
C ARG A 100 8.40 -5.90 5.53
N ASN A 101 7.89 -5.65 4.34
CA ASN A 101 8.77 -5.36 3.22
C ASN A 101 9.50 -4.03 3.36
N GLU A 102 8.83 -3.02 3.90
CA GLU A 102 9.35 -1.69 4.15
C GLU A 102 10.44 -1.73 5.23
N GLU A 103 10.18 -2.46 6.31
CA GLU A 103 11.13 -2.65 7.42
C GLU A 103 12.37 -3.41 6.98
N TRP A 104 12.23 -4.42 6.12
CA TRP A 104 13.37 -5.07 5.51
C TRP A 104 14.21 -4.09 4.67
N GLY A 105 13.55 -3.21 3.92
CA GLY A 105 14.21 -2.15 3.16
C GLY A 105 15.02 -1.20 4.06
N TYR A 106 14.42 -0.76 5.17
CA TYR A 106 15.12 0.07 6.16
C TYR A 106 16.29 -0.66 6.82
N TYR A 107 16.11 -1.93 7.20
CA TYR A 107 17.17 -2.75 7.78
C TYR A 107 18.39 -2.84 6.85
N ILE A 108 18.16 -3.12 5.56
CA ILE A 108 19.25 -3.17 4.57
C ILE A 108 19.92 -1.81 4.40
N MET A 109 19.13 -0.74 4.30
CA MET A 109 19.65 0.62 4.17
C MET A 109 20.53 1.02 5.37
N ASP A 110 20.14 0.64 6.59
CA ASP A 110 20.91 0.89 7.80
C ASP A 110 22.23 0.10 7.77
N VAL A 111 22.20 -1.19 7.41
CA VAL A 111 23.41 -2.01 7.27
C VAL A 111 24.36 -1.44 6.22
N GLU A 112 23.85 -1.02 5.05
CA GLU A 112 24.64 -0.40 3.99
C GLU A 112 25.28 0.91 4.44
N ASN A 113 24.52 1.77 5.11
CA ASN A 113 24.98 3.08 5.59
C ASN A 113 26.02 2.95 6.71
N GLU A 114 25.77 2.10 7.71
CA GLU A 114 26.65 1.91 8.87
C GLU A 114 28.00 1.30 8.47
N ASN A 115 27.99 0.40 7.49
CA ASN A 115 29.19 -0.28 7.02
C ASN A 115 29.81 0.39 5.78
N ASN A 116 29.13 1.39 5.21
CA ASN A 116 29.50 2.06 3.97
C ASN A 116 29.78 1.07 2.82
N VAL A 117 28.86 0.11 2.65
CA VAL A 117 28.88 -0.93 1.62
C VAL A 117 27.61 -0.88 0.77
N THR A 118 27.62 -1.53 -0.38
CA THR A 118 26.41 -1.79 -1.16
C THR A 118 26.25 -3.30 -1.25
N LEU A 119 25.13 -3.82 -0.78
CA LEU A 119 24.87 -5.25 -0.71
C LEU A 119 24.27 -5.71 -2.03
N ASP A 120 24.82 -6.77 -2.60
CA ASP A 120 24.22 -7.43 -3.75
C ASP A 120 23.06 -8.36 -3.33
N ASP A 121 22.48 -9.09 -4.29
CA ASP A 121 21.36 -9.97 -4.03
C ASP A 121 21.75 -11.22 -3.21
N GLU A 122 23.01 -11.68 -3.31
CA GLU A 122 23.51 -12.82 -2.53
C GLU A 122 23.72 -12.40 -1.07
N ASP A 123 24.35 -11.24 -0.85
CA ASP A 123 24.54 -10.66 0.48
C ASP A 123 23.19 -10.49 1.21
N LYS A 124 22.19 -9.91 0.53
CA LYS A 124 20.85 -9.69 1.08
C LYS A 124 20.15 -11.00 1.44
N LEU A 125 20.30 -12.03 0.60
CA LEU A 125 19.74 -13.35 0.85
C LEU A 125 20.37 -13.99 2.10
N ASP A 126 21.69 -13.93 2.22
CA ASP A 126 22.42 -14.52 3.34
C ASP A 126 22.11 -13.82 4.66
N ILE A 127 22.00 -12.48 4.65
CA ILE A 127 21.53 -11.70 5.79
C ILE A 127 20.12 -12.14 6.19
N PHE A 128 19.19 -12.24 5.25
CA PHE A 128 17.82 -12.61 5.58
C PHE A 128 17.72 -14.00 6.19
N LYS A 129 18.47 -14.98 5.65
CA LYS A 129 18.54 -16.34 6.20
C LYS A 129 19.03 -16.32 7.65
N THR A 130 20.16 -15.67 7.87
CA THR A 130 20.86 -15.62 9.15
C THR A 130 20.07 -14.87 10.22
N VAL A 131 19.40 -13.78 9.86
CA VAL A 131 18.77 -12.87 10.83
C VAL A 131 17.27 -13.15 11.02
N PHE A 132 16.56 -13.57 9.96
CA PHE A 132 15.09 -13.68 10.02
C PHE A 132 14.58 -15.10 9.77
N ALA A 133 15.08 -15.80 8.74
CA ALA A 133 14.55 -17.11 8.39
C ALA A 133 14.85 -18.15 9.49
N ASP A 134 16.10 -18.21 9.93
CA ASP A 134 16.60 -19.23 10.86
C ASP A 134 16.51 -18.81 12.35
N VAL A 135 15.94 -17.64 12.63
CA VAL A 135 15.78 -17.10 13.98
C VAL A 135 14.30 -16.96 14.33
N ASP A 136 13.90 -17.56 15.46
CA ASP A 136 12.56 -17.44 16.02
C ASP A 136 12.45 -16.22 16.96
N GLY A 137 11.27 -15.61 17.02
CA GLY A 137 10.99 -14.49 17.94
C GLY A 137 11.03 -13.09 17.31
N HIS A 138 11.37 -12.97 16.02
CA HIS A 138 11.13 -11.74 15.28
C HIS A 138 9.63 -11.57 15.02
N GLN A 139 9.05 -10.55 15.63
CA GLN A 139 7.72 -10.06 15.31
C GLN A 139 7.83 -8.56 15.06
N SER A 140 7.57 -8.17 13.83
CA SER A 140 7.18 -6.80 13.50
C SER A 140 5.68 -6.63 13.72
N ASP A 141 5.21 -5.38 13.67
CA ASP A 141 3.78 -5.07 13.48
C ASP A 141 3.29 -5.44 12.06
N GLY A 142 4.01 -6.33 11.37
CA GLY A 142 3.74 -6.78 10.03
C GLY A 142 2.49 -7.63 9.92
N TYR A 143 1.69 -7.31 8.91
CA TYR A 143 0.47 -8.04 8.62
C TYR A 143 0.77 -9.22 7.68
N ASP A 144 0.51 -10.45 8.13
CA ASP A 144 0.56 -11.62 7.26
C ASP A 144 -0.77 -11.73 6.50
N TYR A 145 -0.76 -11.30 5.24
CA TYR A 145 -1.93 -11.34 4.36
C TYR A 145 -2.39 -12.75 4.01
N ARG A 146 -1.66 -13.80 4.39
CA ARG A 146 -2.03 -15.17 4.06
C ARG A 146 -2.98 -15.70 5.14
N LEU A 147 -4.13 -16.19 4.70
CA LEU A 147 -5.01 -16.98 5.53
C LEU A 147 -4.40 -18.38 5.64
N ALA A 148 -3.52 -18.57 6.62
CA ALA A 148 -3.23 -19.92 7.09
C ALA A 148 -4.56 -20.60 7.47
N LYS A 149 -4.67 -21.93 7.37
CA LYS A 149 -5.73 -22.68 8.07
C LYS A 149 -5.55 -22.46 9.58
N ARG A 150 -5.93 -21.29 10.09
CA ARG A 150 -5.94 -20.97 11.50
C ARG A 150 -7.16 -21.68 12.06
N GLU A 151 -6.95 -22.67 12.93
CA GLU A 151 -7.91 -22.88 14.01
C GLU A 151 -8.12 -21.50 14.65
N LYS A 152 -9.37 -21.02 14.61
CA LYS A 152 -9.72 -19.67 15.05
C LYS A 152 -9.18 -19.46 16.47
N PRO A 153 -8.33 -18.45 16.72
CA PRO A 153 -8.29 -17.87 18.05
C PRO A 153 -9.66 -17.22 18.25
N SER A 154 -10.36 -17.67 19.28
CA SER A 154 -11.61 -17.11 19.74
C SER A 154 -11.53 -15.58 19.82
N ILE A 155 -12.47 -14.91 19.14
CA ILE A 155 -12.72 -13.48 19.26
C ILE A 155 -13.28 -13.25 20.67
N GLU A 156 -12.41 -13.19 21.67
CA GLU A 156 -12.73 -12.58 22.95
C GLU A 156 -11.48 -11.81 23.39
N ASN A 157 -11.61 -10.49 23.34
CA ASN A 157 -10.66 -9.48 23.81
C ASN A 157 -9.46 -9.15 22.89
N GLN A 158 -9.75 -8.62 21.70
CA GLN A 158 -8.89 -7.57 21.15
C GLN A 158 -9.64 -6.23 21.24
N LYS A 159 -9.43 -5.52 22.35
CA LYS A 159 -9.57 -4.07 22.34
C LYS A 159 -8.51 -3.57 21.36
N ILE A 160 -8.96 -3.02 20.23
CA ILE A 160 -8.12 -2.27 19.32
C ILE A 160 -7.58 -1.09 20.13
N ASN A 161 -6.35 -1.21 20.62
CA ASN A 161 -5.62 -0.05 21.10
C ASN A 161 -5.14 0.69 19.85
N HIS A 162 -5.90 1.71 19.46
CA HIS A 162 -5.41 2.75 18.57
C HIS A 162 -4.10 3.26 19.20
N MET A 163 -2.95 2.96 18.60
CA MET A 163 -1.71 3.63 19.01
C MET A 163 -1.83 5.08 18.57
N GLU A 164 -2.37 5.92 19.44
CA GLU A 164 -2.11 7.36 19.44
C GLU A 164 -0.60 7.55 19.62
N LYS A 165 0.17 7.55 18.53
CA LYS A 165 1.40 8.35 18.51
C LYS A 165 0.93 9.79 18.63
N LYS A 166 0.88 10.32 19.86
CA LYS A 166 0.68 11.75 20.09
C LYS A 166 1.88 12.48 19.54
N SER A 167 1.78 12.97 18.30
CA SER A 167 2.68 14.01 17.82
C SER A 167 2.50 15.21 18.75
N THR A 168 3.60 15.82 19.17
CA THR A 168 3.52 17.03 20.00
C THR A 168 3.30 18.29 19.17
N VAL A 169 3.40 18.17 17.84
CA VAL A 169 3.28 19.27 16.90
C VAL A 169 1.85 19.36 16.39
N LYS A 170 1.21 20.52 16.62
CA LYS A 170 -0.15 20.81 16.17
C LYS A 170 -0.17 21.92 15.15
N ILE A 171 -1.04 21.79 14.15
CA ILE A 171 -1.42 22.88 13.27
C ILE A 171 -2.45 23.73 14.01
N ASN A 172 -2.18 25.02 14.14
CA ASN A 172 -3.04 25.96 14.87
C ASN A 172 -3.65 27.05 13.98
N THR A 173 -3.13 27.24 12.76
CA THR A 173 -3.54 28.31 11.85
C THR A 173 -3.55 27.82 10.41
N LEU A 174 -4.50 28.32 9.63
CA LEU A 174 -4.56 28.20 8.18
C LEU A 174 -4.50 29.59 7.54
N PRO A 175 -3.98 29.74 6.30
CA PRO A 175 -3.33 28.69 5.50
C PRO A 175 -2.04 28.19 6.15
N LEU A 176 -1.63 26.97 5.82
CA LEU A 176 -0.35 26.42 6.30
C LEU A 176 0.79 27.33 5.84
N ALA A 177 1.81 27.51 6.69
CA ALA A 177 2.95 28.36 6.38
C ALA A 177 4.28 27.65 6.65
N GLY A 178 5.32 28.09 5.92
CA GLY A 178 6.69 27.64 6.15
C GLY A 178 6.88 26.13 5.93
N LYS A 179 7.45 25.45 6.93
CA LYS A 179 7.84 24.04 6.83
C LYS A 179 6.63 23.11 6.67
N ASP A 180 5.53 23.40 7.36
CA ASP A 180 4.33 22.57 7.30
C ASP A 180 3.64 22.67 5.94
N HIS A 181 3.56 23.87 5.37
CA HIS A 181 3.06 24.04 4.00
C HIS A 181 3.84 23.16 3.01
N LYS A 182 5.18 23.24 3.03
CA LYS A 182 6.03 22.46 2.13
C LYS A 182 5.81 20.95 2.29
N GLU A 183 5.76 20.47 3.53
CA GLU A 183 5.62 19.03 3.80
C GLU A 183 4.28 18.47 3.34
N PHE A 184 3.20 19.21 3.54
CA PHE A 184 1.86 18.82 3.08
C PHE A 184 1.77 18.78 1.56
N ILE A 185 2.34 19.78 0.88
CA ILE A 185 2.38 19.82 -0.60
C ILE A 185 3.25 18.69 -1.17
N ASP A 186 4.45 18.46 -0.61
CA ASP A 186 5.34 17.38 -1.05
C ASP A 186 4.66 16.00 -0.85
N THR A 187 3.93 15.83 0.26
CA THR A 187 3.17 14.61 0.57
C THR A 187 2.02 14.41 -0.41
N ALA A 188 1.22 15.44 -0.64
CA ALA A 188 0.11 15.39 -1.58
C ALA A 188 0.59 15.08 -3.01
N ASN A 189 1.67 15.71 -3.48
CA ASN A 189 2.23 15.43 -4.81
C ASN A 189 2.76 14.00 -4.94
N ARG A 190 3.49 13.50 -3.94
CA ARG A 190 4.00 12.12 -3.95
C ARG A 190 2.86 11.12 -4.00
N LYS A 191 1.84 11.33 -3.16
CA LYS A 191 0.67 10.45 -3.13
C LYS A 191 -0.14 10.56 -4.43
N PHE A 192 -0.27 11.76 -5.00
CA PHE A 192 -0.92 11.99 -6.29
C PHE A 192 -0.28 11.19 -7.42
N GLU A 193 1.04 11.26 -7.58
CA GLU A 193 1.72 10.49 -8.65
C GLU A 193 1.59 8.99 -8.41
N ASN A 194 1.69 8.53 -7.17
CA ASN A 194 1.49 7.11 -6.83
C ASN A 194 0.08 6.64 -7.19
N THR A 195 -0.94 7.41 -6.83
CA THR A 195 -2.33 7.08 -7.12
C THR A 195 -2.62 7.17 -8.62
N LEU A 196 -2.17 8.22 -9.30
CA LEU A 196 -2.34 8.37 -10.76
C LEU A 196 -1.68 7.21 -11.52
N GLN A 197 -0.54 6.74 -11.04
CA GLN A 197 0.12 5.56 -11.59
C GLN A 197 -0.68 4.28 -11.31
N SER A 198 -1.27 4.13 -10.12
CA SER A 198 -2.10 2.98 -9.76
C SER A 198 -3.38 2.87 -10.58
N ILE A 199 -4.00 4.00 -10.94
CA ILE A 199 -5.25 3.99 -11.73
C ILE A 199 -5.05 3.74 -13.23
N GLU A 200 -3.81 3.83 -13.73
CA GLU A 200 -3.44 3.68 -15.15
C GLU A 200 -4.38 4.42 -16.13
N HIS A 201 -4.71 5.68 -15.82
CA HIS A 201 -5.58 6.49 -16.66
C HIS A 201 -5.07 6.57 -18.11
N ALA A 202 -5.96 6.62 -19.11
CA ALA A 202 -5.57 6.65 -20.52
C ALA A 202 -4.81 7.94 -20.91
N HIS A 203 -5.08 9.03 -20.19
CA HIS A 203 -4.52 10.38 -20.42
C HIS A 203 -3.94 11.01 -19.14
N PRO A 204 -2.90 10.41 -18.52
CA PRO A 204 -2.38 10.84 -17.23
C PRO A 204 -1.76 12.25 -17.28
N GLU A 205 -1.28 12.70 -18.45
CA GLU A 205 -0.80 14.06 -18.68
C GLU A 205 -1.88 15.14 -18.54
N LEU A 206 -3.14 14.82 -18.88
CA LEU A 206 -4.25 15.75 -18.70
C LEU A 206 -4.68 15.81 -17.24
N VAL A 207 -4.68 14.66 -16.56
CA VAL A 207 -4.95 14.60 -15.11
C VAL A 207 -3.92 15.41 -14.32
N ARG A 208 -2.63 15.31 -14.67
CA ARG A 208 -1.56 16.15 -14.09
C ARG A 208 -1.77 17.65 -14.30
N LYS A 209 -2.35 18.07 -15.43
CA LYS A 209 -2.59 19.51 -15.70
C LYS A 209 -3.67 20.12 -14.82
N LEU A 210 -4.62 19.30 -14.37
CA LEU A 210 -5.73 19.72 -13.51
C LEU A 210 -5.40 19.59 -12.02
N TRP A 211 -4.30 18.93 -11.67
CA TRP A 211 -3.86 18.77 -10.29
C TRP A 211 -3.38 20.09 -9.68
N ASN A 212 -3.89 20.42 -8.49
CA ASN A 212 -3.51 21.57 -7.70
C ASN A 212 -3.35 21.14 -6.23
N PRO A 213 -2.11 20.89 -5.75
CA PRO A 213 -1.90 20.40 -4.39
C PRO A 213 -2.24 21.45 -3.32
N GLU A 214 -2.08 22.74 -3.61
CA GLU A 214 -2.42 23.82 -2.68
C GLU A 214 -3.93 23.86 -2.40
N GLN A 215 -4.73 23.86 -3.47
CA GLN A 215 -6.18 23.82 -3.35
C GLN A 215 -6.64 22.54 -2.63
N TYR A 216 -6.05 21.39 -2.97
CA TYR A 216 -6.41 20.12 -2.35
C TYR A 216 -6.17 20.11 -0.83
N VAL A 217 -5.01 20.61 -0.38
CA VAL A 217 -4.68 20.67 1.06
C VAL A 217 -5.65 21.58 1.81
N GLU A 218 -6.08 22.69 1.20
CA GLU A 218 -7.10 23.59 1.78
C GLU A 218 -8.51 22.97 1.83
N GLU A 219 -8.85 22.11 0.86
CA GLU A 219 -10.12 21.37 0.85
C GLU A 219 -10.18 20.32 2.00
N VAL A 220 -9.06 19.66 2.28
CA VAL A 220 -8.96 18.59 3.28
C VAL A 220 -8.83 19.15 4.71
N ILE A 221 -7.92 20.11 4.93
CA ILE A 221 -7.66 20.66 6.25
C ILE A 221 -8.43 21.96 6.43
N ARG A 222 -9.56 21.88 7.15
CA ARG A 222 -10.47 23.00 7.32
C ARG A 222 -10.29 23.73 8.67
N PRO A 223 -10.65 25.02 8.78
CA PRO A 223 -10.50 25.79 10.02
C PRO A 223 -11.21 25.19 11.24
N ASP A 224 -12.32 24.48 11.04
CA ASP A 224 -13.09 23.80 12.09
C ASP A 224 -12.38 22.59 12.69
N MET A 225 -11.31 22.09 12.06
CA MET A 225 -10.49 20.98 12.55
C MET A 225 -9.38 21.44 13.50
N LEU A 226 -9.13 22.74 13.62
CA LEU A 226 -8.00 23.27 14.40
C LEU A 226 -8.33 23.38 15.91
N PRO A 227 -7.34 23.12 16.80
CA PRO A 227 -5.98 22.69 16.52
C PRO A 227 -5.89 21.17 16.28
N ILE A 228 -5.33 20.77 15.14
CA ILE A 228 -5.19 19.37 14.74
C ILE A 228 -3.76 18.88 14.92
N ASP A 229 -3.60 17.61 15.28
CA ASP A 229 -2.30 16.94 15.26
C ASP A 229 -1.74 16.92 13.83
N ARG A 230 -0.47 17.28 13.67
CA ARG A 230 0.17 17.43 12.37
C ARG A 230 0.25 16.12 11.59
N ASP A 231 0.61 15.04 12.27
CA ASP A 231 0.79 13.72 11.62
C ASP A 231 -0.58 13.13 11.29
N TYR A 232 -1.58 13.38 12.15
CA TYR A 232 -2.97 13.06 11.82
C TYR A 232 -3.47 13.86 10.62
N ALA A 233 -3.21 15.18 10.55
CA ALA A 233 -3.58 15.99 9.40
C ALA A 233 -2.91 15.52 8.10
N LEU A 234 -1.63 15.12 8.14
CA LEU A 234 -0.96 14.49 7.01
C LEU A 234 -1.64 13.17 6.60
N SER A 235 -2.05 12.34 7.57
CA SER A 235 -2.76 11.09 7.27
C SER A 235 -4.10 11.33 6.57
N LEU A 236 -4.81 12.42 6.89
CA LEU A 236 -6.05 12.79 6.19
C LEU A 236 -5.78 13.21 4.74
N VAL A 237 -4.71 13.99 4.52
CA VAL A 237 -4.27 14.40 3.18
C VAL A 237 -3.85 13.20 2.34
N GLU A 238 -3.24 12.16 2.92
CA GLU A 238 -2.94 10.95 2.15
C GLU A 238 -4.17 10.08 1.90
N ALA A 239 -5.03 9.88 2.91
CA ALA A 239 -6.18 8.98 2.85
C ALA A 239 -7.25 9.46 1.86
N PHE A 240 -7.53 10.76 1.79
CA PHE A 240 -8.58 11.28 0.91
C PHE A 240 -8.12 11.58 -0.51
N LEU A 241 -6.82 11.46 -0.82
CA LEU A 241 -6.29 11.92 -2.10
C LEU A 241 -6.78 11.10 -3.27
N ILE A 242 -7.04 9.81 -3.05
CA ILE A 242 -7.55 8.91 -4.08
C ILE A 242 -8.87 9.39 -4.67
N HIS A 243 -9.78 9.90 -3.84
CA HIS A 243 -11.05 10.44 -4.30
C HIS A 243 -10.84 11.66 -5.20
N LYS A 244 -9.86 12.52 -4.87
CA LYS A 244 -9.55 13.70 -5.68
C LYS A 244 -8.96 13.31 -7.04
N VAL A 245 -8.06 12.34 -7.07
CA VAL A 245 -7.48 11.86 -8.34
C VAL A 245 -8.56 11.25 -9.23
N ILE A 246 -9.51 10.50 -8.66
CA ILE A 246 -10.65 9.93 -9.40
C ILE A 246 -11.57 11.03 -9.93
N GLU A 247 -11.87 12.06 -9.12
CA GLU A 247 -12.65 13.22 -9.54
C GLU A 247 -12.02 13.90 -10.78
N ILE A 248 -10.72 14.18 -10.70
CA ILE A 248 -9.98 14.83 -11.80
C ILE A 248 -9.92 13.91 -13.04
N ALA A 249 -9.69 12.61 -12.85
CA ALA A 249 -9.69 11.63 -13.94
C ALA A 249 -11.03 11.60 -14.68
N ASN A 250 -12.14 11.56 -13.95
CA ASN A 250 -13.47 11.62 -14.54
C ASN A 250 -13.72 12.94 -15.29
N GLU A 251 -13.24 14.07 -14.77
CA GLU A 251 -13.34 15.36 -15.45
C GLU A 251 -12.58 15.36 -16.79
N VAL A 252 -11.39 14.76 -16.83
CA VAL A 252 -10.61 14.59 -18.07
C VAL A 252 -11.39 13.75 -19.09
N ASP A 253 -11.99 12.64 -18.66
CA ASP A 253 -12.79 11.79 -19.53
C ASP A 253 -14.01 12.53 -20.09
N GLU A 254 -14.76 13.25 -19.24
CA GLU A 254 -15.91 14.06 -19.67
C GLU A 254 -15.54 15.17 -20.65
N GLN A 255 -14.38 15.81 -20.47
CA GLN A 255 -13.87 16.82 -21.41
C GLN A 255 -13.45 16.18 -22.75
N GLY A 256 -12.87 14.97 -22.72
CA GLY A 256 -12.55 14.19 -23.91
C GLY A 256 -13.77 13.74 -24.71
N PHE A 257 -14.88 13.40 -24.04
CA PHE A 257 -16.15 13.06 -24.69
C PHE A 257 -16.86 14.26 -25.35
N LYS A 258 -16.58 15.50 -24.93
CA LYS A 258 -17.16 16.71 -25.55
C LYS A 258 -16.42 17.19 -26.80
N LEU A 259 -15.27 16.59 -27.12
CA LEU A 259 -14.42 16.97 -28.25
C LEU A 259 -14.50 16.00 -29.45
N ASN A 260 -15.32 14.95 -29.36
CA ASN A 260 -15.69 14.03 -30.45
C ASN A 260 -17.16 14.20 -30.84
#